data_AF-A0A9X2YDN7-F1
#
_entry.id   AF-A0A9X2YDN7-F1
#
_cell.length_a   1.000
_cell.length_b   1.000
_cell.length_c   1.000
_cell.angle_alpha   90.00
_cell.angle_beta   90.00
_cell.angle_gamma   90.00
#
_symmetry.space_group_name_H-M   'P 1'
#
loop_
_entity.id
_entity.type
_entity.pdbx_description
1 polymer ?
#
loop_
_entity_poly.entity_id
_entity_poly.type
_entity_poly.pdbx_seq_one_letter_code
_entity_poly.pdbx_strand_id
1 'polypeptide(L)'
;MLILGVVTACGSGPEVVTSIEFDGERHSITTSNVSCARQPDGSVVILVADGRRRMVRMHVGQHGRISVLRVGLRYEDLRGFVADPAEVVGTKVDDTFTARGRMPPDEGETTGHIFSVETTCPSYRDARPDEAIPALGVP
;
A
#
# COMPACT_ATOMS: atom_id res chain seq x y z
N MET A 1 25.41 -32.14 -30.18
CA MET A 1 24.03 -31.70 -29.91
C MET A 1 24.10 -30.73 -28.74
N LEU A 2 23.99 -29.43 -28.98
CA LEU A 2 24.11 -28.39 -27.94
C LEU A 2 22.83 -28.39 -27.09
N ILE A 3 22.96 -28.55 -25.77
CA ILE A 3 21.87 -28.37 -24.81
C ILE A 3 21.82 -26.88 -24.48
N LEU A 4 20.86 -26.15 -25.06
CA LEU A 4 20.57 -24.77 -24.66
C LEU A 4 19.93 -24.77 -23.27
N GLY A 5 20.60 -24.16 -22.30
CA GLY A 5 20.06 -23.90 -20.97
C GLY A 5 18.94 -22.86 -21.02
N VAL A 6 17.78 -23.22 -20.47
CA VAL A 6 16.66 -22.30 -20.27
C VAL A 6 16.98 -21.43 -19.05
N VAL A 7 17.34 -20.17 -19.29
CA VAL A 7 17.43 -19.16 -18.23
C VAL A 7 16.00 -18.76 -17.88
N THR A 8 15.45 -19.28 -16.78
CA THR A 8 14.20 -18.76 -16.23
C THR A 8 14.48 -17.36 -15.70
N ALA A 9 14.15 -16.34 -16.49
CA ALA A 9 14.08 -14.98 -16.00
C ALA A 9 12.96 -14.92 -14.95
N CYS A 10 13.31 -14.90 -13.67
CA CYS A 10 12.41 -14.42 -12.62
C CYS A 10 12.16 -12.93 -12.92
N GLY A 11 11.16 -12.66 -13.76
CA GLY A 11 10.75 -11.30 -14.07
C GLY A 11 10.21 -10.64 -12.81
N SER A 12 10.78 -9.49 -12.44
CA SER A 12 10.10 -8.53 -11.58
C SER A 12 8.74 -8.18 -12.17
N GLY A 13 7.72 -7.98 -11.33
CA GLY A 13 6.38 -7.59 -11.78
C GLY A 13 6.38 -6.30 -12.61
N PRO A 14 5.24 -5.95 -13.23
CA PRO A 14 5.15 -4.69 -13.96
C PRO A 14 5.44 -3.50 -13.03
N GLU A 15 6.05 -2.46 -13.58
CA GLU A 15 6.25 -1.20 -12.87
C GLU A 15 4.90 -0.53 -12.61
N VAL A 16 4.69 -0.10 -11.37
CA VAL A 16 3.47 0.58 -10.92
C VAL A 16 3.86 1.99 -10.46
N VAL A 17 3.07 2.97 -10.89
CA VAL A 17 3.15 4.34 -10.37
C VAL A 17 2.09 4.50 -9.29
N THR A 18 2.53 4.77 -8.06
CA THR A 18 1.65 5.08 -6.93
C THR A 18 1.67 6.58 -6.70
N SER A 19 0.50 7.22 -6.83
CA SER A 19 0.35 8.65 -6.59
C SER A 19 0.04 8.92 -5.12
N ILE A 20 0.69 9.93 -4.57
CA ILE A 20 0.53 10.37 -3.19
C ILE A 20 0.24 11.87 -3.21
N GLU A 21 -0.79 12.30 -2.50
CA GLU A 21 -1.02 13.69 -2.14
C GLU A 21 -0.99 13.78 -0.61
N PHE A 22 -0.19 14.69 -0.06
CA PHE A 22 -0.02 14.88 1.38
C PHE A 22 -0.03 16.38 1.67
N ASP A 23 -1.01 16.85 2.42
CA ASP A 23 -1.28 18.27 2.68
C ASP A 23 -1.31 19.16 1.41
N GLY A 24 -1.77 18.59 0.30
CA GLY A 24 -1.86 19.25 -1.00
C GLY A 24 -0.58 19.19 -1.84
N GLU A 25 0.52 18.66 -1.30
CA GLU A 25 1.73 18.39 -2.08
C GLU A 25 1.67 17.01 -2.74
N ARG A 26 2.11 16.92 -4.00
CA ARG A 26 2.04 15.70 -4.80
C ARG A 26 3.38 15.02 -4.94
N HIS A 27 3.38 13.71 -4.69
CA HIS A 27 4.52 12.83 -4.79
C HIS A 27 4.15 11.55 -5.54
N SER A 28 5.16 10.78 -5.95
CA SER A 28 4.93 9.48 -6.58
C SER A 28 6.01 8.48 -6.24
N ILE A 29 5.62 7.22 -6.08
CA ILE A 29 6.52 6.08 -5.98
C ILE A 29 6.36 5.24 -7.24
N THR A 30 7.42 5.15 -8.04
CA THR A 30 7.47 4.28 -9.22
C THR A 30 8.32 3.07 -8.90
N THR A 31 7.73 1.88 -8.87
CA THR A 31 8.41 0.65 -8.46
C THR A 31 7.74 -0.59 -9.03
N SER A 32 8.51 -1.67 -9.23
CA SER A 32 7.99 -3.02 -9.49
C SER A 32 7.76 -3.82 -8.20
N ASN A 33 8.19 -3.29 -7.05
CA ASN A 33 8.00 -3.92 -5.74
C ASN A 33 6.65 -3.51 -5.14
N VAL A 34 5.60 -4.06 -5.73
CA VAL A 34 4.23 -3.97 -5.25
C VAL A 34 3.73 -5.37 -4.91
N SER A 35 3.17 -5.54 -3.72
CA SER A 35 2.55 -6.78 -3.31
C SER A 35 1.14 -6.56 -2.78
N CYS A 36 0.22 -7.41 -3.23
CA CYS A 36 -1.17 -7.40 -2.78
C CYS A 36 -1.50 -8.78 -2.22
N ALA A 37 -1.42 -8.88 -0.89
CA ALA A 37 -1.56 -10.13 -0.16
C ALA A 37 -3.01 -10.31 0.33
N ARG A 38 -3.70 -11.36 -0.14
CA ARG A 38 -5.01 -11.77 0.34
C ARG A 38 -4.85 -12.42 1.72
N GLN A 39 -5.53 -11.84 2.69
CA GLN A 39 -5.52 -12.32 4.08
C GLN A 39 -6.58 -13.43 4.26
N PRO A 40 -6.44 -14.30 5.28
CA PRO A 40 -7.41 -15.35 5.56
C PRO A 40 -8.84 -14.85 5.84
N ASP A 41 -8.99 -13.61 6.31
CA ASP A 41 -10.28 -12.97 6.57
C ASP A 41 -10.93 -12.33 5.32
N GLY A 42 -10.29 -12.48 4.15
CA GLY A 42 -10.73 -11.93 2.88
C GLY A 42 -10.34 -10.47 2.64
N SER A 43 -9.64 -9.83 3.59
CA SER A 43 -9.04 -8.51 3.38
C SER A 43 -7.80 -8.60 2.48
N VAL A 44 -7.30 -7.45 2.03
CA VAL A 44 -6.08 -7.34 1.23
C VAL A 44 -5.12 -6.37 1.90
N VAL A 45 -3.87 -6.78 2.06
CA VAL A 45 -2.76 -5.89 2.43
C VAL A 45 -1.99 -5.55 1.17
N ILE A 46 -1.94 -4.25 0.85
CA ILE A 46 -1.23 -3.69 -0.28
C ILE A 46 0.04 -3.04 0.26
N LEU A 47 1.19 -3.41 -0.28
CA LEU A 47 2.48 -2.81 0.03
C LEU A 47 3.15 -2.36 -1.27
N VAL A 48 3.44 -1.07 -1.35
CA VAL A 48 4.26 -0.44 -2.39
C VAL A 48 5.55 0.00 -1.72
N ALA A 49 6.71 -0.37 -2.26
CA ALA A 49 7.99 0.03 -1.67
C ALA A 49 9.08 0.32 -2.71
N ASP A 50 9.77 1.44 -2.53
CA ASP A 50 11.04 1.79 -3.18
C ASP A 50 12.07 2.08 -2.07
N GLY A 51 12.69 1.01 -1.57
CA GLY A 51 13.54 1.07 -0.37
C GLY A 51 12.76 1.37 0.91
N ARG A 52 13.46 1.91 1.92
CA ARG A 52 12.91 2.14 3.28
C ARG A 52 12.31 3.53 3.49
N ARG A 53 12.51 4.46 2.57
CA ARG A 53 12.04 5.85 2.71
C ARG A 53 10.84 6.18 1.84
N ARG A 54 10.45 5.27 0.94
CA ARG A 54 9.31 5.44 0.03
C ARG A 54 8.46 4.20 0.12
N MET A 55 7.45 4.24 0.97
CA MET A 55 6.57 3.11 1.24
C MET A 55 5.14 3.57 1.43
N VAL A 56 4.21 2.79 0.90
CA VAL A 56 2.79 2.90 1.19
C VAL A 56 2.31 1.52 1.56
N ARG A 57 1.61 1.41 2.70
CA ARG A 57 0.98 0.17 3.13
C ARG A 57 -0.49 0.43 3.44
N MET A 58 -1.38 -0.25 2.72
CA MET A 58 -2.83 -0.17 2.95
C MET A 58 -3.37 -1.52 3.37
N HIS A 59 -4.26 -1.53 4.36
CA HIS A 59 -5.05 -2.69 4.71
C HIS A 59 -6.51 -2.41 4.36
N VAL A 60 -7.06 -3.21 3.45
CA VAL A 60 -8.36 -2.99 2.84
C VAL A 60 -9.27 -4.19 3.07
N GLY A 61 -10.39 -4.00 3.78
CA GLY A 61 -11.46 -4.98 3.88
C GLY A 61 -12.35 -4.99 2.63
N GLN A 62 -12.80 -6.18 2.20
CA GLN A 62 -13.59 -6.37 0.98
C GLN A 62 -14.91 -7.13 1.21
N HIS A 63 -15.61 -6.85 2.32
CA HIS A 63 -16.89 -7.51 2.64
C HIS A 63 -18.08 -6.78 2.02
N GLY A 64 -18.38 -7.05 0.75
CA GLY A 64 -19.50 -6.45 -0.01
C GLY A 64 -19.30 -4.98 -0.40
N ARG A 65 -18.44 -4.25 0.32
CA ARG A 65 -17.94 -2.91 0.02
C ARG A 65 -16.47 -2.81 0.44
N ILE A 66 -15.74 -1.90 -0.20
CA ILE A 66 -14.37 -1.57 0.20
C ILE A 66 -14.42 -0.78 1.52
N SER A 67 -13.53 -1.14 2.44
CA SER A 67 -13.25 -0.38 3.66
C SER A 67 -11.74 -0.29 3.84
N VAL A 68 -11.20 0.91 4.04
CA VAL A 68 -9.76 1.07 4.32
C VAL A 68 -9.60 1.04 5.83
N LEU A 69 -8.99 -0.03 6.32
CA LEU A 69 -8.85 -0.29 7.74
C LEU A 69 -7.65 0.44 8.33
N ARG A 70 -6.54 0.51 7.56
CA ARG A 70 -5.31 1.19 7.94
C ARG A 70 -4.58 1.70 6.71
N VAL A 71 -3.92 2.85 6.84
CA VAL A 71 -2.95 3.37 5.86
C VAL A 71 -1.71 3.83 6.61
N GLY A 72 -0.56 3.32 6.20
CA GLY A 72 0.75 3.84 6.57
C GLY A 72 1.44 4.40 5.33
N LEU A 73 2.05 5.57 5.48
CA LEU A 73 2.74 6.28 4.43
C LEU A 73 4.11 6.73 4.92
N ARG A 74 5.11 6.60 4.04
CA ARG A 74 6.43 7.19 4.20
C ARG A 74 6.95 7.65 2.85
N TYR A 75 7.34 8.91 2.74
CA TYR A 75 7.95 9.47 1.55
C TYR A 75 9.06 10.46 1.93
N GLU A 76 10.30 10.02 1.84
CA GLU A 76 11.49 10.73 2.34
C GLU A 76 11.39 11.08 3.83
N ASP A 77 11.01 12.31 4.14
CA ASP A 77 10.83 12.85 5.50
C ASP A 77 9.36 12.93 5.91
N LEU A 78 8.44 12.78 4.95
CA LEU A 78 7.01 12.68 5.22
C LEU A 78 6.71 11.28 5.77
N ARG A 79 5.88 11.23 6.80
CA ARG A 79 5.35 9.98 7.32
C ARG A 79 3.95 10.24 7.86
N GLY A 80 3.17 9.19 7.99
CA GLY A 80 1.86 9.27 8.60
C GLY A 80 1.20 7.91 8.68
N PHE A 81 0.29 7.78 9.65
CA PHE A 81 -0.42 6.54 9.89
C PHE A 81 -1.82 6.82 10.40
N VAL A 82 -2.80 6.16 9.80
CA VAL A 82 -4.19 6.14 10.25
C VAL A 82 -4.67 4.70 10.39
N ALA A 83 -5.30 4.42 11.52
CA ALA A 83 -5.92 3.11 11.81
C ALA A 83 -7.38 3.25 12.27
N ASP A 84 -7.98 4.42 12.08
CA ASP A 84 -9.40 4.65 12.25
C ASP A 84 -10.10 4.61 10.87
N PRO A 85 -10.91 3.57 10.58
CA PRO A 85 -11.64 3.48 9.32
C PRO A 85 -12.67 4.61 9.12
N ALA A 86 -13.07 5.32 10.18
CA ALA A 86 -14.01 6.44 10.07
C ALA A 86 -13.35 7.70 9.47
N GLU A 87 -12.02 7.82 9.56
CA GLU A 87 -11.23 8.94 9.04
C GLU A 87 -10.78 8.72 7.58
N VAL A 88 -11.09 7.57 6.99
CA VAL A 88 -10.60 7.17 5.66
C VAL A 88 -11.73 6.64 4.78
N VAL A 89 -11.82 7.18 3.57
CA VAL A 89 -12.68 6.68 2.51
C VAL A 89 -11.83 5.92 1.49
N GLY A 90 -12.31 4.74 1.12
CA GLY A 90 -11.68 3.88 0.12
C GLY A 90 -12.56 3.66 -1.09
N THR A 91 -11.95 3.62 -2.27
CA THR A 91 -12.60 3.17 -3.51
C THR A 91 -11.73 2.12 -4.19
N LYS A 92 -12.39 1.22 -4.93
CA LYS A 92 -11.72 0.30 -5.84
C LYS A 92 -12.44 0.36 -7.19
N VAL A 93 -11.68 0.59 -8.25
CA VAL A 93 -12.13 0.50 -9.63
C VAL A 93 -11.16 -0.43 -10.34
N ASP A 94 -11.66 -1.55 -10.84
CA ASP A 94 -10.84 -2.65 -11.37
C ASP A 94 -9.75 -3.07 -10.37
N ASP A 95 -8.47 -2.91 -10.71
CA ASP A 95 -7.34 -3.21 -9.82
C ASP A 95 -6.73 -1.96 -9.17
N THR A 96 -7.33 -0.79 -9.37
CA THR A 96 -6.88 0.47 -8.77
C THR A 96 -7.60 0.71 -7.45
N PHE A 97 -6.80 0.90 -6.41
CA PHE A 97 -7.23 1.25 -5.07
C PHE A 97 -6.91 2.71 -4.80
N THR A 98 -7.89 3.41 -4.23
CA THR A 98 -7.70 4.77 -3.75
C THR A 98 -8.09 4.85 -2.28
N ALA A 99 -7.27 5.50 -1.48
CA ALA A 99 -7.55 5.82 -0.08
C ALA A 99 -7.38 7.32 0.13
N ARG A 100 -8.36 7.98 0.74
CA ARG A 100 -8.32 9.42 1.05
C ARG A 100 -8.83 9.63 2.46
N GLY A 101 -8.23 10.54 3.19
CA GLY A 101 -8.66 10.78 4.56
C GLY A 101 -7.78 11.72 5.33
N ARG A 102 -7.91 11.63 6.64
CA ARG A 102 -7.12 12.39 7.60
C ARG A 102 -6.25 11.45 8.42
N MET A 103 -4.98 11.82 8.59
CA MET A 103 -4.09 11.19 9.54
C MET A 103 -4.02 12.04 10.82
N PRO A 104 -3.97 11.43 12.01
CA PRO A 104 -3.63 12.16 13.23
C PRO A 104 -2.22 12.79 13.11
N PRO A 105 -1.91 13.83 13.91
CA PRO A 105 -0.55 14.36 14.00
C PRO A 105 0.42 13.27 14.45
N ASP A 106 1.65 13.33 13.95
CA ASP A 106 2.74 12.53 14.49
C ASP A 106 3.23 13.06 15.85
N GLU A 107 4.13 12.30 16.48
CA GLU A 107 4.83 12.74 17.67
C GLU A 107 5.57 14.06 17.41
N GLY A 108 5.23 15.09 18.19
CA GLY A 108 5.80 16.43 18.08
C GLY A 108 4.95 17.41 17.26
N GLU A 109 3.91 16.94 16.58
CA GLU A 109 3.00 17.77 15.81
C GLU A 109 1.71 18.09 16.57
N THR A 110 1.05 19.17 16.16
CA THR A 110 -0.23 19.61 16.77
C THR A 110 -1.40 19.55 15.80
N THR A 111 -1.12 19.37 14.51
CA THR A 111 -2.09 19.32 13.42
C THR A 111 -1.95 18.00 12.69
N GLY A 112 -3.08 17.35 12.42
CA GLY A 112 -3.07 16.15 11.57
C GLY A 112 -2.98 16.51 10.09
N HIS A 113 -2.80 15.50 9.25
CA HIS A 113 -2.54 15.65 7.82
C HIS A 113 -3.71 15.17 6.97
N ILE A 114 -3.88 15.78 5.81
CA ILE A 114 -4.79 15.27 4.78
C ILE A 114 -3.98 14.48 3.77
N PHE A 115 -4.50 13.32 3.36
CA PHE A 115 -3.81 12.49 2.38
C PHE A 115 -4.75 11.93 1.32
N SER A 116 -4.16 11.63 0.16
CA SER A 116 -4.72 10.77 -0.89
C SER A 116 -3.63 9.84 -1.40
N VAL A 117 -3.94 8.56 -1.53
CA VAL A 117 -3.09 7.54 -2.14
C VAL A 117 -3.87 6.85 -3.24
N GLU A 118 -3.24 6.66 -4.39
CA GLU A 118 -3.77 5.84 -5.48
C GLU A 118 -2.70 4.87 -5.98
N THR A 119 -3.02 3.59 -6.05
CA THR A 119 -2.11 2.54 -6.51
C THR A 119 -2.88 1.40 -7.17
N THR A 120 -2.19 0.61 -7.99
CA THR A 120 -2.77 -0.54 -8.68
C THR A 120 -2.16 -1.84 -8.15
N CYS A 121 -2.98 -2.87 -8.01
CA CYS A 121 -2.57 -4.22 -7.69
C CYS A 121 -2.49 -5.09 -8.95
N PRO A 122 -1.33 -5.20 -9.64
CA PRO A 122 -1.23 -5.94 -10.89
C PRO A 122 -1.35 -7.46 -10.72
N SER A 123 -1.10 -7.96 -9.50
CA SER A 123 -1.24 -9.37 -9.17
C SER A 123 -1.55 -9.54 -7.69
N TYR A 124 -2.23 -10.63 -7.36
CA TYR A 124 -2.54 -11.00 -5.99
C TYR A 124 -1.84 -12.31 -5.64
N ARG A 125 -1.46 -12.42 -4.37
CA ARG A 125 -0.96 -13.66 -3.78
C ARG A 125 -1.63 -13.88 -2.43
N ASP A 126 -1.63 -15.09 -1.93
CA ASP A 126 -2.05 -15.33 -0.55
C ASP A 126 -0.98 -14.81 0.43
N ALA A 127 -1.45 -14.34 1.58
CA ALA A 127 -0.58 -13.92 2.67
C ALA A 127 0.22 -15.10 3.20
N ARG A 128 1.51 -14.89 3.45
CA ARG A 128 2.34 -15.85 4.16
C ARG A 128 1.96 -15.89 5.65
N PRO A 129 2.27 -16.96 6.39
CA PRO A 129 1.94 -17.05 7.82
C PRO A 129 2.50 -15.90 8.68
N ASP A 130 3.65 -15.33 8.30
CA ASP A 130 4.28 -14.16 8.95
C ASP A 130 3.66 -12.82 8.53
N GLU A 131 2.84 -12.83 7.49
CA GLU A 131 2.05 -11.68 7.02
C GLU A 131 0.58 -11.75 7.44
N ALA A 132 0.14 -12.92 7.95
CA ALA A 132 -1.15 -13.11 8.56
C ALA A 132 -1.15 -12.36 9.90
N ILE A 133 -1.92 -11.26 9.95
CA ILE A 133 -1.86 -10.18 10.95
C ILE A 133 -1.52 -10.62 12.39
N PRO A 134 -0.39 -10.15 12.95
CA PRO A 134 -0.50 -9.21 14.07
C PRO A 134 0.43 -7.98 13.97
N ALA A 135 -0.06 -6.87 14.56
CA ALA A 135 0.54 -5.53 14.69
C ALA A 135 1.00 -4.88 13.38
N LEU A 136 0.02 -4.34 12.64
CA LEU A 136 0.26 -3.30 11.63
C LEU A 136 0.73 -2.02 12.36
N GLY A 137 2.01 -1.97 12.69
CA GLY A 137 2.69 -0.79 13.21
C GLY A 137 3.11 0.17 12.08
N VAL A 138 3.60 1.35 12.50
CA VAL A 138 4.12 2.40 11.62
C VAL A 138 5.27 1.85 10.75
N PRO A 139 5.29 2.14 9.44
CA PRO A 139 6.36 1.71 8.54
C PRO A 139 7.75 2.30 8.86
#